data_AF-A0A182P7F8-F1
#
_entry.id   AF-A0A182P7F8-F1
#
_cell.length_a   1.000
_cell.length_b   1.000
_cell.length_c   1.000
_cell.angle_alpha   90.00
_cell.angle_beta   90.00
_cell.angle_gamma   90.00
#
_symmetry.space_group_name_H-M   'P 1'
#
loop_
_entity.id
_entity.type
_entity.pdbx_description
1 polymer ?
#
loop_
_entity_poly.entity_id
_entity_poly.type
_entity_poly.pdbx_seq_one_letter_code
_entity_poly.pdbx_strand_id
1 'polypeptide(L)'
;MCSPLSLVALGLVLLAVPGLAGTRPQEVRINKCCRLGEFYNVTDRQCVAGGIAKWVPRIFLPAKGQLYKDLGSAPPFMKFAEQQQPDTCPRPNVYAVDLVTLMGNGSLFLNQKHVLVPVPDYCIDEKVALVCPERPTDLAGAGTDGDGNGGQMDSLQAPEKTSVVLRCCGSNFAYDRGNRTCSKLPRGHELFDSRIVNSPYVELSYGFPACKEHAIAGAFEESRLQEQTGSVTIDSGKIFASGEFCLEHVRDDDRTVYVFTCSEHFQPASVPIAKQDSRLVLYSAGLLISAIFLAATLATGLLVPSQHHVLHWRCQTHYVACLLVGDLLLAITQLSGNSITGPACTTIGK
;
A
#
# COMPACT_ATOMS: atom_id res chain seq x y z
N MET A 1 21.06 -92.15 12.05
CA MET A 1 20.25 -91.20 12.84
C MET A 1 20.72 -89.79 12.43
N CYS A 2 20.37 -89.30 11.25
CA CYS A 2 19.20 -88.45 10.93
C CYS A 2 19.08 -87.15 11.77
N SER A 3 19.67 -86.06 11.25
CA SER A 3 19.25 -84.63 11.25
C SER A 3 19.11 -83.86 12.58
N PRO A 4 18.98 -82.50 12.59
CA PRO A 4 19.55 -81.44 11.73
C PRO A 4 19.93 -80.12 12.49
N LEU A 5 20.41 -79.10 11.73
CA LEU A 5 20.18 -77.65 11.92
C LEU A 5 20.79 -76.87 13.12
N SER A 6 21.74 -75.97 12.82
CA SER A 6 21.86 -74.64 13.46
C SER A 6 22.65 -73.70 12.54
N LEU A 7 21.97 -72.85 11.77
CA LEU A 7 21.65 -71.43 12.07
C LEU A 7 22.90 -70.53 12.07
N VAL A 8 23.17 -69.98 10.88
CA VAL A 8 24.07 -68.84 10.65
C VAL A 8 23.41 -67.60 11.26
N ALA A 9 23.99 -67.07 12.34
CA ALA A 9 23.58 -65.78 12.92
C ALA A 9 24.23 -64.64 12.12
N LEU A 10 23.45 -64.01 11.23
CA LEU A 10 23.82 -62.78 10.55
C LEU A 10 23.63 -61.61 11.53
N GLY A 11 24.71 -61.14 12.13
CA GLY A 11 24.70 -59.94 12.99
C GLY A 11 24.52 -58.68 12.17
N LEU A 12 23.31 -58.12 12.16
CA LEU A 12 23.01 -56.80 11.59
C LEU A 12 23.60 -55.72 12.52
N VAL A 13 24.76 -55.17 12.15
CA VAL A 13 25.32 -53.99 12.80
C VAL A 13 24.49 -52.78 12.36
N LEU A 14 23.52 -52.39 13.18
CA LEU A 14 22.81 -51.12 13.09
C LEU A 14 23.81 -49.99 13.36
N LEU A 15 24.38 -49.42 12.30
CA LEU A 15 25.02 -48.12 12.34
C LEU A 15 23.95 -47.08 12.69
N ALA A 16 23.96 -46.66 13.96
CA ALA A 16 23.20 -45.52 14.41
C ALA A 16 23.66 -44.28 13.64
N VAL A 17 22.86 -43.87 12.66
CA VAL A 17 23.00 -42.56 12.02
C VAL A 17 22.78 -41.52 13.12
N PRO A 18 23.74 -40.64 13.42
CA PRO A 18 23.49 -39.53 14.33
C PRO A 18 22.43 -38.65 13.67
N GLY A 19 21.20 -38.71 14.19
CA GLY A 19 20.13 -37.83 13.79
C GLY A 19 20.62 -36.38 13.91
N LEU A 20 20.39 -35.58 12.87
CA LEU A 20 20.58 -34.14 12.92
C LEU A 20 19.85 -33.63 14.17
N ALA A 21 20.61 -33.29 15.20
CA ALA A 21 20.11 -32.55 16.33
C ALA A 21 19.66 -31.18 15.79
N GLY A 22 18.36 -31.04 15.55
CA GLY A 22 17.76 -29.75 15.27
C GLY A 22 18.13 -28.81 16.41
N THR A 23 18.89 -27.76 16.10
CA THR A 23 19.25 -26.71 17.05
C THR A 23 17.98 -26.19 17.71
N ARG A 24 17.85 -26.34 19.03
CA ARG A 24 16.71 -25.78 19.76
C ARG A 24 16.66 -24.27 19.50
N PRO A 25 15.47 -23.70 19.19
CA PRO A 25 15.33 -22.27 19.04
C PRO A 25 15.80 -21.58 20.33
N GLN A 26 16.64 -20.55 20.19
CA GLN A 26 17.10 -19.74 21.32
C GLN A 26 15.89 -19.10 22.01
N GLU A 27 15.85 -19.14 23.35
CA GLU A 27 14.82 -18.45 24.11
C GLU A 27 14.98 -16.93 23.93
N VAL A 28 13.89 -16.25 23.60
CA VAL A 28 13.83 -14.81 23.40
C VAL A 28 12.86 -14.21 24.42
N ARG A 29 13.31 -13.19 25.15
CA ARG A 29 12.49 -12.43 26.11
C ARG A 29 12.08 -11.10 25.53
N ILE A 30 10.80 -10.79 25.67
CA ILE A 30 10.15 -9.61 25.09
C ILE A 30 9.51 -8.81 26.21
N ASN A 31 9.68 -7.50 26.18
CA ASN A 31 9.19 -6.61 27.22
C ASN A 31 7.69 -6.33 27.01
N LYS A 32 6.87 -6.70 28.00
CA LYS A 32 5.50 -6.20 28.15
C LYS A 32 5.54 -4.94 29.01
N CYS A 33 4.89 -3.88 28.55
CA CYS A 33 4.90 -2.60 29.27
C CYS A 33 4.25 -2.68 30.66
N CYS A 34 3.09 -3.32 30.76
CA CYS A 34 2.33 -3.46 32.00
C CYS A 34 2.31 -4.90 32.54
N ARG A 35 1.65 -5.14 33.68
CA ARG A 35 1.43 -6.51 34.18
C ARG A 35 0.35 -7.22 33.38
N LEU A 36 0.29 -8.55 33.45
CA LEU A 36 -0.85 -9.29 32.91
C LEU A 36 -2.16 -8.85 33.60
N GLY A 37 -3.20 -8.56 32.81
CA GLY A 37 -4.46 -7.99 33.30
C GLY A 37 -4.46 -6.46 33.41
N GLU A 38 -3.34 -5.80 33.09
CA GLU A 38 -3.23 -4.36 32.92
C GLU A 38 -2.89 -4.01 31.46
N PHE A 39 -3.30 -2.81 31.05
CA PHE A 39 -2.92 -2.22 29.77
C PHE A 39 -2.38 -0.81 29.96
N TYR A 40 -1.57 -0.37 29.01
CA TYR A 40 -1.01 0.99 29.03
C TYR A 40 -2.05 2.01 28.54
N ASN A 41 -2.42 2.95 29.41
CA ASN A 41 -3.29 4.06 29.05
C ASN A 41 -2.44 5.23 28.52
N VAL A 42 -2.70 5.63 27.27
CA VAL A 42 -1.96 6.71 26.59
C VAL A 42 -2.22 8.08 27.21
N THR A 43 -3.45 8.32 27.70
CA THR A 43 -3.86 9.60 28.29
C THR A 43 -3.15 9.84 29.62
N ASP A 44 -3.20 8.85 30.50
CA ASP A 44 -2.62 8.94 31.85
C ASP A 44 -1.13 8.54 31.89
N ARG A 45 -0.61 8.01 30.78
CA ARG A 45 0.76 7.47 30.63
C ARG A 45 1.12 6.46 31.71
N GLN A 46 0.16 5.64 32.10
CA GLN A 46 0.27 4.69 33.20
C GLN A 46 -0.40 3.37 32.86
N CYS A 47 0.03 2.32 33.54
CA CYS A 47 -0.62 1.02 33.49
C CYS A 47 -1.89 1.05 34.33
N VAL A 48 -3.01 0.67 33.73
CA VAL A 48 -4.32 0.61 34.39
C VAL A 48 -4.90 -0.80 34.29
N ALA A 49 -5.66 -1.19 35.32
CA ALA A 49 -6.34 -2.48 35.35
C ALA A 49 -7.44 -2.56 34.27
N GLY A 50 -7.69 -3.77 33.76
CA GLY A 50 -8.72 -4.03 32.75
C GLY A 50 -8.19 -4.59 31.43
N GLY A 51 -6.95 -5.06 31.41
CA GLY A 51 -6.34 -5.77 30.29
C GLY A 51 -6.83 -7.22 30.18
N ILE A 52 -6.57 -7.84 29.03
CA ILE A 52 -6.90 -9.24 28.77
C ILE A 52 -5.77 -10.17 29.26
N ALA A 53 -6.16 -11.31 29.83
CA ALA A 53 -5.21 -12.28 30.38
C ALA A 53 -4.35 -12.99 29.31
N LYS A 54 -4.78 -12.95 28.05
CA LYS A 54 -4.09 -13.60 26.93
C LYS A 54 -3.99 -12.63 25.75
N TRP A 55 -2.83 -12.02 25.59
CA TRP A 55 -2.54 -11.09 24.51
C TRP A 55 -1.14 -11.38 23.94
N VAL A 56 -1.03 -11.40 22.62
CA VAL A 56 0.24 -11.54 21.90
C VAL A 56 0.14 -10.74 20.60
N PRO A 57 1.12 -9.88 20.28
CA PRO A 57 1.13 -9.10 19.04
C PRO A 57 1.30 -9.99 17.81
N ARG A 58 1.20 -9.43 16.60
CA ARG A 58 1.51 -10.19 15.38
C ARG A 58 2.99 -10.57 15.38
N ILE A 59 3.26 -11.87 15.27
CA ILE A 59 4.62 -12.40 15.23
C ILE A 59 4.94 -12.87 13.82
N PHE A 60 5.99 -12.34 13.21
CA PHE A 60 6.55 -12.83 11.96
C PHE A 60 7.74 -13.74 12.25
N LEU A 61 7.77 -14.91 11.61
CA LEU A 61 8.85 -15.90 11.75
C LEU A 61 9.69 -15.94 10.47
N PRO A 62 10.83 -15.20 10.40
CA PRO A 62 11.62 -15.09 9.17
C PRO A 62 12.09 -16.45 8.63
N ALA A 63 12.49 -17.36 9.50
CA ALA A 63 12.94 -18.70 9.13
C ALA A 63 11.86 -19.55 8.42
N LYS A 64 10.58 -19.19 8.61
CA LYS A 64 9.43 -19.86 7.95
C LYS A 64 8.77 -18.98 6.89
N GLY A 65 9.20 -17.72 6.73
CA GLY A 65 8.60 -16.77 5.79
C GLY A 65 7.10 -16.50 6.01
N GLN A 66 6.57 -16.70 7.22
CA GLN A 66 5.14 -16.59 7.50
C GLN A 66 4.86 -15.98 8.87
N LEU A 67 3.65 -15.45 9.05
CA LEU A 67 3.12 -15.04 10.34
C LEU A 67 2.82 -16.27 11.22
N TYR A 68 2.99 -16.11 12.53
CA TYR A 68 2.57 -17.10 13.51
C TYR A 68 1.04 -17.21 13.50
N LYS A 69 0.54 -18.45 13.39
CA LYS A 69 -0.88 -18.71 13.12
C LYS A 69 -1.76 -18.67 14.36
N ASP A 70 -1.21 -19.03 15.52
CA ASP A 70 -2.01 -19.17 16.74
C ASP A 70 -2.19 -17.82 17.43
N LEU A 71 -3.24 -17.10 17.02
CA LEU A 71 -3.59 -15.79 17.55
C LEU A 71 -3.74 -15.81 19.08
N GLY A 72 -3.11 -14.84 19.75
CA GLY A 72 -3.11 -14.73 21.21
C GLY A 72 -2.18 -15.71 21.93
N SER A 73 -1.45 -16.58 21.22
CA SER A 73 -0.38 -17.39 21.81
C SER A 73 0.96 -17.06 21.17
N ALA A 74 2.02 -17.29 21.94
CA ALA A 74 3.39 -17.06 21.51
C ALA A 74 4.06 -18.38 21.17
N PRO A 75 5.00 -18.40 20.21
CA PRO A 75 5.86 -19.54 19.98
C PRO A 75 6.53 -20.00 21.29
N PRO A 76 6.79 -21.31 21.48
CA PRO A 76 7.32 -21.84 22.75
C PRO A 76 8.63 -21.19 23.23
N PHE A 77 9.46 -20.71 22.30
CA PHE A 77 10.74 -20.07 22.56
C PHE A 77 10.63 -18.58 22.93
N MET A 78 9.46 -17.97 22.79
CA MET A 78 9.24 -16.55 23.08
C MET A 78 8.53 -16.41 24.43
N LYS A 79 9.10 -15.57 25.30
CA LYS A 79 8.60 -15.29 26.65
C LYS A 79 8.40 -13.79 26.81
N PHE A 80 7.36 -13.40 27.55
CA PHE A 80 7.07 -12.00 27.84
C PHE A 80 7.45 -11.69 29.29
N ALA A 81 8.29 -10.67 29.48
CA ALA A 81 8.66 -10.13 30.77
C ALA A 81 7.71 -8.96 31.10
N GLU A 82 7.01 -9.05 32.22
CA GLU A 82 5.99 -8.08 32.62
C GLU A 82 6.58 -6.84 33.28
N GLN A 83 5.84 -5.73 33.21
CA GLN A 83 6.22 -4.45 33.83
C GLN A 83 7.62 -3.97 33.43
N GLN A 84 7.97 -4.13 32.16
CA GLN A 84 9.26 -3.72 31.64
C GLN A 84 9.03 -2.64 30.59
N GLN A 85 9.13 -1.38 31.00
CA GLN A 85 9.13 -0.24 30.08
C GLN A 85 10.54 -0.04 29.50
N PRO A 86 10.69 0.63 28.35
CA PRO A 86 12.02 0.88 27.81
C PRO A 86 12.80 1.82 28.72
N ASP A 87 13.89 1.32 29.31
CA ASP A 87 14.74 2.07 30.23
C ASP A 87 15.70 3.03 29.50
N THR A 88 15.80 2.89 28.17
CA THR A 88 16.78 3.60 27.35
C THR A 88 16.40 5.03 27.01
N CYS A 89 15.15 5.43 27.27
CA CYS A 89 14.68 6.80 27.09
C CYS A 89 13.60 7.20 28.12
N PRO A 90 13.55 8.48 28.53
CA PRO A 90 12.56 8.97 29.48
C PRO A 90 11.17 9.21 28.85
N ARG A 91 11.09 9.34 27.52
CA ARG A 91 9.85 9.63 26.78
C ARG A 91 9.78 8.79 25.51
N PRO A 92 9.20 7.58 25.57
CA PRO A 92 8.99 6.77 24.38
C PRO A 92 7.86 7.31 23.51
N ASN A 93 7.97 7.08 22.20
CA ASN A 93 6.90 7.30 21.23
C ASN A 93 5.87 6.17 21.33
N VAL A 94 4.60 6.52 21.20
CA VAL A 94 3.48 5.57 21.28
C VAL A 94 3.06 5.18 19.87
N TYR A 95 3.13 3.89 19.56
CA TYR A 95 2.64 3.32 18.30
C TYR A 95 1.44 2.42 18.59
N ALA A 96 0.45 2.41 17.70
CA ALA A 96 -0.63 1.43 17.77
C ALA A 96 -0.09 0.03 17.45
N VAL A 97 -0.59 -1.00 18.15
CA VAL A 97 -0.05 -2.37 18.08
C VAL A 97 -0.17 -3.01 16.68
N ASP A 98 -1.13 -2.55 15.87
CA ASP A 98 -1.36 -2.98 14.49
C ASP A 98 -0.34 -2.39 13.50
N LEU A 99 0.35 -1.32 13.89
CA LEU A 99 1.42 -0.67 13.13
C LEU A 99 2.81 -1.26 13.41
N VAL A 100 2.91 -2.28 14.26
CA VAL A 100 4.16 -2.94 14.61
C VAL A 100 4.06 -4.45 14.42
N THR A 101 5.19 -5.08 14.10
CA THR A 101 5.28 -6.53 13.93
C THR A 101 6.44 -7.08 14.75
N LEU A 102 6.19 -8.06 15.60
CA LEU A 102 7.23 -8.68 16.42
C LEU A 102 7.96 -9.75 15.60
N MET A 103 9.28 -9.68 15.55
CA MET A 103 10.09 -10.63 14.78
C MET A 103 10.47 -11.83 15.65
N GLY A 104 10.69 -12.99 15.02
CA GLY A 104 11.05 -14.23 15.73
C GLY A 104 12.37 -14.19 16.53
N ASN A 105 13.26 -13.24 16.24
CA ASN A 105 14.48 -12.96 17.02
C ASN A 105 14.24 -12.01 18.21
N GLY A 106 13.03 -11.47 18.33
CA GLY A 106 12.64 -10.52 19.36
C GLY A 106 12.77 -9.06 19.01
N SER A 107 13.24 -8.67 17.83
CA SER A 107 13.19 -7.24 17.43
C SER A 107 11.76 -6.83 17.06
N LEU A 108 11.39 -5.57 17.32
CA LEU A 108 10.13 -5.00 16.90
C LEU A 108 10.30 -4.29 15.56
N PHE A 109 9.56 -4.70 14.54
CA PHE A 109 9.53 -4.00 13.27
C PHE A 109 8.47 -2.92 13.29
N LEU A 110 8.89 -1.67 13.09
CA LEU A 110 7.98 -0.54 12.88
C LEU A 110 7.53 -0.53 11.43
N ASN A 111 6.30 -0.95 11.14
CA ASN A 111 5.81 -1.09 9.77
C ASN A 111 5.92 0.24 9.01
N GLN A 112 5.59 1.34 9.69
CA GLN A 112 5.62 2.69 9.13
C GLN A 112 7.02 3.27 8.97
N LYS A 113 8.03 2.82 9.71
CA LYS A 113 9.41 3.33 9.56
C LYS A 113 10.32 2.36 8.81
N HIS A 114 9.86 1.13 8.58
CA HIS A 114 10.66 0.02 8.06
C HIS A 114 11.97 -0.21 8.84
N VAL A 115 11.95 0.07 10.15
CA VAL A 115 13.09 -0.07 11.06
C VAL A 115 12.85 -1.23 12.03
N LEU A 116 13.92 -1.94 12.36
CA LEU A 116 13.94 -2.94 13.42
C LEU A 116 14.47 -2.31 14.71
N VAL A 117 13.67 -2.35 15.77
CA VAL A 117 13.99 -1.85 17.09
C VAL A 117 14.40 -3.02 17.98
N PRO A 118 15.55 -2.94 18.68
CA PRO A 118 15.99 -4.01 19.58
C PRO A 118 15.17 -4.02 20.88
N VAL A 119 15.09 -5.18 21.53
CA VAL A 119 14.31 -5.42 22.78
C VAL A 119 14.45 -4.32 23.86
N PRO A 120 15.65 -3.82 24.23
CA PRO A 120 15.76 -2.82 25.30
C PRO A 120 15.12 -1.47 24.96
N ASP A 121 14.92 -1.16 23.68
CA ASP A 121 14.44 0.14 23.21
C ASP A 121 12.92 0.16 22.99
N TYR A 122 12.21 -0.91 23.33
CA TYR A 122 10.77 -0.93 23.30
C TYR A 122 10.13 -1.78 24.40
N CYS A 123 8.85 -1.55 24.61
CA CYS A 123 7.94 -2.51 25.22
C CYS A 123 6.64 -2.55 24.42
N ILE A 124 5.93 -3.67 24.48
CA ILE A 124 4.66 -3.85 23.78
C ILE A 124 3.54 -4.17 24.77
N ASP A 125 2.33 -3.71 24.46
CA ASP A 125 1.13 -3.97 25.24
C ASP A 125 -0.06 -4.24 24.29
N GLU A 126 -1.24 -4.48 24.85
CA GLU A 126 -2.42 -4.96 24.12
C GLU A 126 -2.84 -4.06 22.97
N LYS A 127 -2.73 -2.74 23.15
CA LYS A 127 -3.19 -1.72 22.20
C LYS A 127 -2.06 -0.90 21.61
N VAL A 128 -0.92 -0.84 22.29
CA VAL A 128 0.17 0.08 21.98
C VAL A 128 1.53 -0.57 22.15
N ALA A 129 2.53 -0.05 21.43
CA ALA A 129 3.93 -0.28 21.70
C ALA A 129 4.59 1.05 22.06
N LEU A 130 5.40 1.04 23.11
CA LEU A 130 6.24 2.17 23.49
C LEU A 130 7.63 1.94 22.92
N VAL A 131 8.11 2.88 22.14
CA VAL A 131 9.36 2.74 21.39
C VAL A 131 10.20 3.99 21.58
N CYS A 132 11.44 3.81 22.00
CA CYS A 132 12.35 4.92 22.14
C CYS A 132 12.71 5.54 20.78
N PRO A 133 12.82 6.87 20.68
CA PRO A 133 13.31 7.50 19.47
C PRO A 133 14.72 7.00 19.15
N GLU A 134 15.01 6.82 17.86
CA GLU A 134 16.36 6.48 17.42
C GLU A 134 17.34 7.52 17.97
N ARG A 135 18.38 7.05 18.66
CA ARG A 135 19.51 7.91 18.98
C ARG A 135 20.16 8.30 17.66
N PRO A 136 20.54 9.57 17.45
CA PRO A 136 21.43 9.92 16.37
C PRO A 136 22.80 9.31 16.67
N THR A 137 23.00 8.06 16.24
CA THR A 137 24.27 7.35 16.29
C THR A 137 24.51 6.79 14.89
N ASP A 138 25.42 7.45 14.17
CA ASP A 138 26.37 6.86 13.24
C ASP A 138 25.88 5.64 12.46
N LEU A 139 25.04 5.86 11.44
CA LEU A 139 24.91 4.92 10.33
C LEU A 139 26.18 4.99 9.46
N ALA A 140 27.28 4.45 9.97
CA ALA A 140 28.43 4.01 9.17
C ALA A 140 29.32 3.05 9.97
N GLY A 141 29.41 1.81 9.48
CA GLY A 141 30.67 1.08 9.51
C GLY A 141 30.91 0.13 10.67
N ALA A 142 30.83 -1.16 10.34
CA ALA A 142 31.83 -2.11 10.83
C ALA A 142 33.23 -1.57 10.49
N GLY A 143 34.14 -1.52 11.47
CA GLY A 143 35.54 -1.18 11.23
C GLY A 143 36.25 -0.70 12.48
N THR A 144 37.09 -1.56 13.03
CA THR A 144 38.07 -1.29 14.08
C THR A 144 39.06 -0.17 13.73
N ASP A 145 39.45 0.55 14.78
CA ASP A 145 40.69 1.34 14.98
C ASP A 145 40.94 2.58 14.11
N GLY A 146 41.04 3.75 14.77
CA GLY A 146 41.67 4.94 14.20
C GLY A 146 41.22 6.27 14.79
N ASP A 147 41.93 6.70 15.83
CA ASP A 147 42.22 8.07 16.28
C ASP A 147 41.72 9.27 15.42
N GLY A 148 41.21 10.31 16.09
CA GLY A 148 41.24 11.69 15.55
C GLY A 148 39.92 12.46 15.45
N ASN A 149 39.56 13.15 16.55
CA ASN A 149 39.01 14.51 16.58
C ASN A 149 37.99 14.92 15.48
N GLY A 150 36.69 14.66 15.70
CA GLY A 150 35.58 15.19 14.91
C GLY A 150 34.58 15.91 15.82
N GLY A 151 34.36 17.20 15.56
CA GLY A 151 33.63 18.13 16.42
C GLY A 151 32.25 17.67 16.88
N GLN A 152 32.06 17.73 18.19
CA GLN A 152 30.78 17.61 18.87
C GLN A 152 29.86 18.75 18.42
N MET A 153 28.97 18.48 17.46
CA MET A 153 27.81 19.34 17.22
C MET A 153 26.80 19.09 18.34
N ASP A 154 26.56 20.12 19.14
CA ASP A 154 25.57 20.13 20.21
C ASP A 154 24.20 19.66 19.69
N SER A 155 23.64 18.62 20.32
CA SER A 155 22.35 18.01 20.00
C SER A 155 21.12 18.92 20.23
N LEU A 156 21.33 20.23 20.38
CA LEU A 156 20.30 21.25 20.59
C LEU A 156 19.87 21.97 19.29
N GLN A 157 20.48 21.65 18.15
CA GLN A 157 20.21 22.34 16.87
C GLN A 157 19.72 21.44 15.73
N ALA A 158 19.43 20.17 16.00
CA ALA A 158 18.66 19.39 15.04
C ALA A 158 17.24 20.00 14.96
N PRO A 159 16.77 20.45 13.78
CA PRO A 159 15.41 20.94 13.65
C PRO A 159 14.45 19.82 14.05
N GLU A 160 13.53 20.13 14.96
CA GLU A 160 12.45 19.21 15.34
C GLU A 160 11.65 18.90 14.07
N LYS A 161 11.56 17.63 13.68
CA LYS A 161 10.77 17.23 12.51
C LYS A 161 9.31 17.53 12.82
N THR A 162 8.72 18.47 12.08
CA THR A 162 7.41 19.05 12.40
C THR A 162 6.26 18.33 11.70
N SER A 163 6.50 17.67 10.56
CA SER A 163 5.46 17.00 9.79
C SER A 163 5.90 15.65 9.27
N VAL A 164 4.93 14.75 9.07
CA VAL A 164 5.15 13.41 8.54
C VAL A 164 4.61 13.35 7.11
N VAL A 165 5.38 12.78 6.19
CA VAL A 165 4.93 12.52 4.82
C VAL A 165 5.10 11.05 4.52
N LEU A 166 4.06 10.41 3.97
CA LEU A 166 4.08 9.00 3.65
C LEU A 166 4.74 8.77 2.28
N ARG A 167 5.61 7.77 2.21
CA ARG A 167 6.07 7.12 0.99
C ARG A 167 5.33 5.79 0.83
N CYS A 168 4.77 5.52 -0.35
CA CYS A 168 3.88 4.36 -0.49
C CYS A 168 4.64 3.03 -0.33
N CYS A 169 5.82 2.92 -0.94
CA CYS A 169 6.64 1.72 -0.89
C CYS A 169 7.83 1.89 0.07
N GLY A 170 8.38 0.77 0.54
CA GLY A 170 9.56 0.79 1.41
C GLY A 170 10.82 1.29 0.71
N SER A 171 11.87 1.48 1.49
CA SER A 171 13.21 1.81 0.96
C SER A 171 13.61 0.80 -0.12
N ASN A 172 14.05 1.28 -1.28
CA ASN A 172 14.46 0.45 -2.43
C ASN A 172 13.34 -0.35 -3.09
N PHE A 173 12.10 0.13 -2.98
CA PHE A 173 10.96 -0.34 -3.76
C PHE A 173 10.37 0.81 -4.59
N ALA A 174 9.74 0.45 -5.71
CA ALA A 174 8.96 1.37 -6.54
C ALA A 174 7.61 0.73 -6.87
N TYR A 175 6.62 1.57 -7.12
CA TYR A 175 5.29 1.10 -7.47
C TYR A 175 5.28 0.53 -8.90
N ASP A 176 4.88 -0.73 -9.04
CA ASP A 176 4.67 -1.38 -10.33
C ASP A 176 3.20 -1.22 -10.72
N ARG A 177 2.94 -0.41 -11.76
CA ARG A 177 1.58 -0.12 -12.23
C ARG A 177 0.89 -1.37 -12.79
N GLY A 178 1.63 -2.27 -13.44
CA GLY A 178 1.08 -3.49 -14.02
C GLY A 178 0.63 -4.48 -12.94
N ASN A 179 1.45 -4.65 -11.91
CA ASN A 179 1.17 -5.58 -10.80
C ASN A 179 0.40 -4.92 -9.64
N ARG A 180 0.12 -3.62 -9.71
CA ARG A 180 -0.55 -2.81 -8.67
C ARG A 180 0.05 -2.99 -7.26
N THR A 181 1.36 -3.16 -7.19
CA THR A 181 2.07 -3.51 -5.95
C THR A 181 3.46 -2.88 -5.94
N CYS A 182 4.08 -2.81 -4.76
CA CYS A 182 5.46 -2.38 -4.62
C CYS A 182 6.40 -3.50 -5.07
N SER A 183 7.26 -3.20 -6.04
CA SER A 183 8.27 -4.12 -6.55
C SER A 183 9.68 -3.69 -6.11
N LYS A 184 10.54 -4.67 -5.83
CA LYS A 184 11.91 -4.41 -5.36
C LYS A 184 12.76 -3.86 -6.50
N LEU A 185 13.51 -2.79 -6.23
CA LEU A 185 14.48 -2.24 -7.15
C LEU A 185 15.81 -3.04 -7.09
N PRO A 186 16.41 -3.39 -8.24
CA PRO A 186 17.72 -4.02 -8.27
C PRO A 186 18.81 -3.02 -7.81
N ARG A 187 19.89 -3.54 -7.21
CA ARG A 187 21.05 -2.72 -6.85
C ARG A 187 21.66 -2.13 -8.13
N GLY A 188 21.87 -0.81 -8.14
CA GLY A 188 22.33 -0.06 -9.32
C GLY A 188 21.22 0.57 -10.16
N HIS A 189 19.95 0.36 -9.81
CA HIS A 189 18.85 1.13 -10.39
C HIS A 189 18.96 2.61 -9.98
N GLU A 190 18.59 3.53 -10.86
CA GLU A 190 18.75 4.98 -10.61
C GLU A 190 17.94 5.49 -9.41
N LEU A 191 16.82 4.84 -9.12
CA LEU A 191 15.93 5.14 -7.99
C LEU A 191 16.33 4.41 -6.69
N PHE A 192 17.41 3.63 -6.72
CA PHE A 192 17.92 2.96 -5.53
C PHE A 192 18.46 4.02 -4.56
N ASP A 193 18.04 3.94 -3.29
CA ASP A 193 18.29 4.91 -2.23
C ASP A 193 17.85 6.37 -2.56
N SER A 194 16.94 6.55 -3.52
CA SER A 194 16.40 7.88 -3.83
C SER A 194 15.54 8.43 -2.69
N ARG A 195 15.74 9.72 -2.37
CA ARG A 195 14.88 10.49 -1.48
C ARG A 195 13.85 11.27 -2.31
N ILE A 196 12.58 11.17 -1.91
CA ILE A 196 11.47 11.86 -2.57
C ILE A 196 11.34 13.31 -2.08
N VAL A 197 11.57 13.52 -0.78
CA VAL A 197 11.50 14.82 -0.12
C VAL A 197 12.86 15.11 0.50
N ASN A 198 13.40 16.29 0.24
CA ASN A 198 14.71 16.74 0.70
C ASN A 198 14.58 17.92 1.67
N SER A 199 13.69 17.80 2.66
CA SER A 199 13.54 18.78 3.75
C SER A 199 13.99 18.17 5.08
N PRO A 200 14.76 18.91 5.91
CA PRO A 200 15.13 18.47 7.26
C PRO A 200 13.95 18.54 8.26
N TYR A 201 12.86 19.21 7.91
CA TYR A 201 11.68 19.40 8.78
C TYR A 201 10.62 18.31 8.58
N VAL A 202 10.75 17.50 7.53
CA VAL A 202 9.79 16.46 7.16
C VAL A 202 10.34 15.09 7.54
N GLU A 203 9.56 14.32 8.29
CA GLU A 203 9.82 12.91 8.56
C GLU A 203 9.14 12.03 7.50
N LEU A 204 9.92 11.19 6.81
CA LEU A 204 9.37 10.22 5.89
C LEU A 204 8.90 8.97 6.65
N SER A 205 7.62 8.68 6.54
CA SER A 205 7.00 7.43 6.99
C SER A 205 6.58 6.62 5.77
N TYR A 206 6.20 5.36 5.96
CA TYR A 206 5.91 4.43 4.87
C TYR A 206 4.54 3.79 5.00
N GLY A 207 3.91 3.55 3.86
CA GLY A 207 2.64 2.87 3.75
C GLY A 207 1.66 3.61 2.85
N PHE A 208 0.61 2.89 2.47
CA PHE A 208 -0.51 3.44 1.71
C PHE A 208 -1.53 4.09 2.65
N PRO A 209 -2.28 5.11 2.19
CA PRO A 209 -3.36 5.68 2.97
C PRO A 209 -4.45 4.63 3.22
N ALA A 210 -5.17 4.77 4.33
CA ALA A 210 -6.11 3.77 4.83
C ALA A 210 -7.42 3.75 4.01
N CYS A 211 -7.40 3.10 2.85
CA CYS A 211 -8.57 2.95 1.99
C CYS A 211 -8.57 1.67 1.18
N LYS A 212 -9.76 1.35 0.62
CA LYS A 212 -10.00 0.13 -0.13
C LYS A 212 -9.32 0.14 -1.50
N GLU A 213 -9.32 1.29 -2.17
CA GLU A 213 -8.69 1.47 -3.48
C GLU A 213 -7.91 2.79 -3.53
N HIS A 214 -6.70 2.69 -4.07
CA HIS A 214 -5.80 3.82 -4.28
C HIS A 214 -5.80 4.24 -5.76
N ALA A 215 -5.68 5.55 -5.98
CA ALA A 215 -5.58 6.17 -7.29
C ALA A 215 -4.39 7.13 -7.32
N ILE A 216 -3.82 7.30 -8.52
CA ILE A 216 -2.77 8.30 -8.77
C ILE A 216 -3.46 9.65 -9.02
N ALA A 217 -3.26 10.59 -8.11
CA ALA A 217 -3.87 11.91 -8.16
C ALA A 217 -3.18 12.87 -9.15
N GLY A 218 -1.87 12.71 -9.34
CA GLY A 218 -1.07 13.59 -10.20
C GLY A 218 0.42 13.46 -9.92
N ALA A 219 1.22 14.25 -10.63
CA ALA A 219 2.64 14.38 -10.35
C ALA A 219 2.86 15.19 -9.07
N PHE A 220 3.89 14.82 -8.31
CA PHE A 220 4.32 15.53 -7.11
C PHE A 220 5.35 16.59 -7.48
N GLU A 221 5.15 17.80 -6.96
CA GLU A 221 6.12 18.89 -7.01
C GLU A 221 6.48 19.29 -5.58
N GLU A 222 7.78 19.26 -5.25
CA GLU A 222 8.26 19.58 -3.89
C GLU A 222 7.94 21.02 -3.48
N SER A 223 7.87 21.96 -4.43
CA SER A 223 7.46 23.36 -4.19
C SER A 223 6.03 23.51 -3.66
N ARG A 224 5.18 22.49 -3.81
CA ARG A 224 3.79 22.47 -3.35
C ARG A 224 3.58 21.66 -2.09
N LEU A 225 4.68 21.19 -1.48
CA LEU A 225 4.68 20.58 -0.17
C LEU A 225 4.78 21.66 0.89
N GLN A 226 3.77 21.72 1.76
CA GLN A 226 3.80 22.60 2.92
C GLN A 226 4.52 21.89 4.07
N GLU A 227 5.81 22.18 4.27
CA GLU A 227 6.67 21.46 5.22
C GLU A 227 6.18 21.53 6.68
N GLN A 228 5.47 22.59 7.06
CA GLN A 228 4.94 22.74 8.43
C GLN A 228 3.79 21.78 8.75
N THR A 229 2.94 21.50 7.76
CA THR A 229 1.74 20.65 7.92
C THR A 229 1.90 19.26 7.29
N GLY A 230 2.88 19.10 6.40
CA GLY A 230 3.05 17.91 5.56
C GLY A 230 1.96 17.78 4.49
N SER A 231 1.17 18.82 4.22
CA SER A 231 0.13 18.79 3.20
C SER A 231 0.68 19.09 1.82
N VAL A 232 0.17 18.41 0.79
CA VAL A 232 0.56 18.65 -0.61
C VAL A 232 -0.59 19.22 -1.41
N THR A 233 -0.30 20.19 -2.26
CA THR A 233 -1.26 20.71 -3.26
C THR A 233 -0.92 20.17 -4.64
N ILE A 234 -1.88 19.53 -5.30
CA ILE A 234 -1.70 19.02 -6.68
C ILE A 234 -2.12 20.06 -7.74
N ASP A 235 -1.84 19.79 -9.02
CA ASP A 235 -2.18 20.68 -10.15
C ASP A 235 -3.65 21.06 -10.27
N SER A 236 -4.56 20.22 -9.80
CA SER A 236 -5.99 20.56 -9.77
C SER A 236 -6.35 21.60 -8.71
N GLY A 237 -5.39 22.08 -7.91
CA GLY A 237 -5.62 22.98 -6.77
C GLY A 237 -6.15 22.27 -5.53
N LYS A 238 -6.29 20.93 -5.57
CA LYS A 238 -6.72 20.15 -4.42
C LYS A 238 -5.56 19.97 -3.43
N ILE A 239 -5.87 20.13 -2.15
CA ILE A 239 -4.94 19.93 -1.04
C ILE A 239 -5.23 18.59 -0.37
N PHE A 240 -4.19 17.81 -0.11
CA PHE A 240 -4.25 16.58 0.68
C PHE A 240 -3.47 16.75 1.98
N ALA A 241 -4.07 16.38 3.10
CA ALA A 241 -3.40 16.43 4.39
C ALA A 241 -2.41 15.27 4.57
N SER A 242 -1.42 15.45 5.46
CA SER A 242 -0.51 14.37 5.87
C SER A 242 -1.31 13.14 6.33
N GLY A 243 -1.08 11.99 5.68
CA GLY A 243 -1.77 10.72 5.97
C GLY A 243 -2.86 10.32 4.98
N GLU A 244 -3.42 11.28 4.21
CA GLU A 244 -4.43 11.02 3.17
C GLU A 244 -3.81 10.65 1.82
N PHE A 245 -2.52 10.97 1.66
CA PHE A 245 -1.75 10.67 0.48
C PHE A 245 -0.43 9.97 0.85
N CYS A 246 0.16 9.29 -0.14
CA CYS A 246 1.54 8.85 -0.09
C CYS A 246 2.23 9.20 -1.42
N LEU A 247 3.55 9.34 -1.39
CA LEU A 247 4.36 9.68 -2.55
C LEU A 247 5.14 8.45 -3.01
N GLU A 248 5.22 8.19 -4.32
CA GLU A 248 6.10 7.12 -4.83
C GLU A 248 6.47 7.28 -6.30
N HIS A 249 7.61 6.71 -6.68
CA HIS A 249 7.98 6.54 -8.08
C HIS A 249 7.24 5.36 -8.71
N VAL A 250 6.82 5.52 -9.96
CA VAL A 250 6.32 4.43 -10.79
C VAL A 250 7.50 3.86 -11.57
N ARG A 251 7.68 2.53 -11.55
CA ARG A 251 8.87 1.85 -12.09
C ARG A 251 9.18 2.20 -13.56
N ASP A 252 8.14 2.41 -14.36
CA ASP A 252 8.25 2.57 -15.82
C ASP A 252 8.20 4.05 -16.28
N ASP A 253 8.16 5.02 -15.35
CA ASP A 253 8.09 6.47 -15.67
C ASP A 253 9.43 7.19 -15.38
N ASP A 254 9.66 8.31 -16.07
CA ASP A 254 10.90 9.13 -16.07
C ASP A 254 11.16 9.84 -14.72
N ARG A 255 11.47 9.08 -13.66
CA ARG A 255 11.79 9.56 -12.29
C ARG A 255 10.70 10.41 -11.62
N THR A 256 9.58 10.66 -12.29
CA THR A 256 8.45 11.41 -11.74
C THR A 256 7.95 10.73 -10.47
N VAL A 257 7.79 11.54 -9.42
CA VAL A 257 7.11 11.11 -8.20
C VAL A 257 5.63 11.39 -8.39
N TYR A 258 4.79 10.44 -8.00
CA TYR A 258 3.36 10.58 -8.07
C TYR A 258 2.74 10.66 -6.68
N VAL A 259 1.65 11.41 -6.58
CA VAL A 259 0.80 11.46 -5.39
C VAL A 259 -0.25 10.37 -5.50
N PHE A 260 -0.24 9.41 -4.58
CA PHE A 260 -1.27 8.39 -4.44
C PHE A 260 -2.24 8.80 -3.34
N THR A 261 -3.53 8.73 -3.61
CA THR A 261 -4.61 9.03 -2.66
C THR A 261 -5.69 7.98 -2.79
N CYS A 262 -6.64 7.96 -1.86
CA CYS A 262 -7.84 7.15 -2.00
C CYS A 262 -8.69 7.61 -3.19
N SER A 263 -9.25 6.66 -3.95
CA SER A 263 -10.09 6.93 -5.12
C SER A 263 -11.32 7.77 -4.78
N GLU A 264 -11.86 7.61 -3.57
CA GLU A 264 -13.00 8.36 -3.03
C GLU A 264 -12.68 9.86 -2.89
N HIS A 265 -11.48 10.18 -2.42
CA HIS A 265 -11.00 11.56 -2.35
C HIS A 265 -10.66 12.10 -3.74
N PHE A 266 -10.24 11.24 -4.66
CA PHE A 266 -9.93 11.64 -6.03
C PHE A 266 -11.16 11.95 -6.88
N GLN A 267 -12.40 11.79 -6.37
CA GLN A 267 -13.60 12.16 -7.11
C GLN A 267 -13.56 13.64 -7.48
N PRO A 268 -13.53 13.97 -8.77
CA PRO A 268 -13.51 15.35 -9.19
C PRO A 268 -14.94 15.87 -9.19
N ALA A 269 -15.18 16.97 -8.49
CA ALA A 269 -16.05 17.98 -9.06
C ALA A 269 -15.38 18.36 -10.40
N SER A 270 -15.97 17.93 -11.51
CA SER A 270 -15.45 18.01 -12.89
C SER A 270 -14.20 17.19 -13.22
N VAL A 271 -14.42 15.97 -13.71
CA VAL A 271 -13.43 15.15 -14.41
C VAL A 271 -12.66 16.01 -15.42
N PRO A 272 -11.34 16.23 -15.26
CA PRO A 272 -10.51 16.66 -16.37
C PRO A 272 -10.44 15.48 -17.32
N ILE A 273 -10.98 15.68 -18.51
CA ILE A 273 -10.97 14.74 -19.63
C ILE A 273 -9.52 14.30 -19.85
N ALA A 274 -9.16 13.14 -19.30
CA ALA A 274 -7.96 12.42 -19.68
C ALA A 274 -8.11 12.09 -21.16
N LYS A 275 -7.52 12.94 -22.01
CA LYS A 275 -7.20 12.71 -23.42
C LYS A 275 -8.19 11.73 -24.07
N GLN A 276 -9.47 12.13 -24.18
CA GLN A 276 -10.39 11.36 -25.00
C GLN A 276 -9.78 11.30 -26.40
N ASP A 277 -9.55 10.07 -26.87
CA ASP A 277 -9.02 9.81 -28.20
C ASP A 277 -9.70 10.74 -29.20
N SER A 278 -8.94 11.52 -29.96
CA SER A 278 -9.45 12.39 -31.02
C SER A 278 -10.35 11.65 -32.02
N ARG A 279 -10.23 10.32 -32.06
CA ARG A 279 -11.11 9.38 -32.75
C ARG A 279 -12.54 9.38 -32.20
N LEU A 280 -12.74 9.33 -30.88
CA LEU A 280 -14.07 9.31 -30.25
C LEU A 280 -14.84 10.60 -30.55
N VAL A 281 -14.15 11.75 -30.51
CA VAL A 281 -14.73 13.05 -30.87
C VAL A 281 -15.13 13.10 -32.34
N LEU A 282 -14.29 12.56 -33.24
CA LEU A 282 -14.57 12.53 -34.68
C LEU A 282 -15.73 11.60 -35.04
N TYR A 283 -15.82 10.43 -34.39
CA TYR A 283 -16.93 9.49 -34.58
C TYR A 283 -18.26 10.06 -34.05
N SER A 284 -18.25 10.67 -32.86
CA SER A 284 -19.44 11.30 -32.27
C SER A 284 -19.94 12.48 -33.12
N ALA A 285 -19.03 13.33 -33.60
CA ALA A 285 -19.37 14.43 -34.50
C ALA A 285 -19.91 13.94 -35.85
N GLY A 286 -19.30 12.89 -36.43
CA GLY A 286 -19.76 12.29 -37.69
C GLY A 286 -21.16 11.67 -37.59
N LEU A 287 -21.46 10.98 -36.49
CA LEU A 287 -22.79 10.41 -36.24
C LEU A 287 -23.88 11.48 -36.07
N LEU A 288 -23.57 12.58 -35.38
CA LEU A 288 -24.53 13.67 -35.19
C LEU A 288 -24.85 14.36 -36.53
N ILE A 289 -23.83 14.60 -37.35
CA ILE A 289 -24.02 15.16 -38.69
C ILE A 289 -24.85 14.20 -39.55
N SER A 290 -24.54 12.89 -39.55
CA SER A 290 -25.31 11.85 -40.26
C SER A 290 -26.78 11.86 -39.87
N ALA A 291 -27.09 11.90 -38.56
CA ALA A 291 -28.46 11.91 -38.05
C ALA A 291 -29.26 13.12 -38.53
N ILE A 292 -28.66 14.32 -38.61
CA ILE A 292 -29.32 15.53 -39.12
C ILE A 292 -29.68 15.35 -40.60
N PHE A 293 -28.76 14.86 -41.43
CA PHE A 293 -29.01 14.62 -42.85
C PHE A 293 -30.05 13.53 -43.08
N LEU A 294 -30.02 12.45 -42.31
CA LEU A 294 -31.02 11.38 -42.38
C LEU A 294 -32.41 11.88 -41.93
N ALA A 295 -32.50 12.71 -40.89
CA ALA A 295 -33.76 13.32 -40.45
C ALA A 295 -34.33 14.27 -41.51
N ALA A 296 -33.49 15.09 -42.14
CA ALA A 296 -33.90 15.95 -43.24
C ALA A 296 -34.40 15.13 -44.45
N THR A 297 -33.68 14.06 -44.80
CA THR A 297 -34.05 13.12 -45.88
C THR A 297 -35.38 12.42 -45.60
N LEU A 298 -35.59 12.01 -44.34
CA LEU A 298 -36.85 11.42 -43.88
C LEU A 298 -38.00 12.44 -43.98
N ALA A 299 -37.79 13.68 -43.53
CA ALA A 299 -38.80 14.73 -43.60
C ALA A 299 -39.19 15.06 -45.05
N THR A 300 -38.21 15.21 -45.95
CA THR A 300 -38.48 15.41 -47.39
C THR A 300 -39.19 14.19 -47.99
N GLY A 301 -38.78 12.99 -47.61
CA GLY A 301 -39.41 11.71 -47.97
C GLY A 301 -40.77 11.44 -47.31
N LEU A 302 -41.29 12.36 -46.49
CA LEU A 302 -42.68 12.35 -45.99
C LEU A 302 -43.49 13.50 -46.61
N LEU A 303 -42.84 14.64 -46.90
CA LEU A 303 -43.47 15.85 -47.44
C LEU A 303 -43.73 15.82 -48.95
N VAL A 304 -42.98 15.03 -49.73
CA VAL A 304 -43.12 15.00 -51.20
C VAL A 304 -43.56 13.62 -51.71
N PRO A 305 -44.76 13.07 -51.39
CA PRO A 305 -45.18 11.75 -51.87
C PRO A 305 -45.08 11.64 -53.39
N SER A 306 -44.03 11.00 -53.90
CA SER A 306 -43.83 10.93 -55.35
C SER A 306 -44.86 9.99 -55.97
N GLN A 307 -45.52 10.45 -57.03
CA GLN A 307 -46.58 9.76 -57.77
C GLN A 307 -46.10 8.51 -58.55
N HIS A 308 -44.87 8.02 -58.32
CA HIS A 308 -44.27 6.91 -59.06
C HIS A 308 -43.86 5.79 -58.11
N HIS A 309 -44.59 4.67 -58.21
CA HIS A 309 -44.44 3.42 -57.47
C HIS A 309 -44.44 3.54 -55.93
N VAL A 310 -45.64 3.50 -55.36
CA VAL A 310 -45.92 3.51 -53.90
C VAL A 310 -45.08 2.47 -53.13
N LEU A 311 -44.69 1.37 -53.76
CA LEU A 311 -43.89 0.31 -53.13
C LEU A 311 -42.42 0.72 -52.89
N HIS A 312 -41.78 1.40 -53.85
CA HIS A 312 -40.37 1.79 -53.76
C HIS A 312 -40.19 2.90 -52.72
N TRP A 313 -41.10 3.87 -52.72
CA TRP A 313 -41.15 4.95 -51.75
C TRP A 313 -41.19 4.45 -50.31
N ARG A 314 -42.12 3.53 -50.00
CA ARG A 314 -42.29 3.00 -48.63
C ARG A 314 -41.05 2.25 -48.16
N CYS A 315 -40.44 1.45 -49.03
CA CYS A 315 -39.20 0.73 -48.70
C CYS A 315 -38.06 1.70 -48.37
N GLN A 316 -37.90 2.75 -49.18
CA GLN A 316 -36.86 3.76 -48.97
C GLN A 316 -37.07 4.57 -47.68
N THR A 317 -38.30 4.98 -47.37
CA THR A 317 -38.61 5.70 -46.13
C THR A 317 -38.38 4.82 -44.89
N HIS A 318 -38.78 3.54 -44.93
CA HIS A 318 -38.55 2.61 -43.82
C HIS A 318 -37.07 2.32 -43.61
N TYR A 319 -36.30 2.18 -44.69
CA TYR A 319 -34.84 1.99 -44.61
C TYR A 319 -34.15 3.19 -43.96
N VAL A 320 -34.47 4.41 -44.39
CA VAL A 320 -33.90 5.64 -43.82
C VAL A 320 -34.32 5.83 -42.36
N ALA A 321 -35.56 5.49 -42.00
CA ALA A 321 -36.02 5.53 -40.61
C ALA A 321 -35.26 4.56 -39.71
N CYS A 322 -35.00 3.33 -40.17
CA CYS A 322 -34.20 2.35 -39.43
C CYS A 322 -32.76 2.82 -39.22
N LEU A 323 -32.13 3.39 -40.26
CA LEU A 323 -30.78 3.95 -40.15
C LEU A 323 -30.72 5.12 -39.15
N LEU A 324 -31.72 6.01 -39.18
CA LEU A 324 -31.81 7.13 -38.24
C LEU A 324 -31.91 6.65 -36.78
N VAL A 325 -32.72 5.63 -36.51
CA VAL A 325 -32.84 5.04 -35.16
C VAL A 325 -31.53 4.39 -34.73
N GLY A 326 -30.85 3.68 -35.63
CA GLY A 326 -29.54 3.08 -35.36
C GLY A 326 -28.47 4.11 -35.01
N ASP A 327 -28.33 5.15 -35.83
CA ASP A 327 -27.37 6.24 -35.60
C ASP A 327 -27.66 7.00 -34.30
N LEU A 328 -28.94 7.21 -33.97
CA LEU A 328 -29.34 7.86 -32.73
C LEU A 328 -28.97 7.01 -31.51
N LEU A 329 -29.18 5.69 -31.55
CA LEU A 329 -28.79 4.77 -30.49
C LEU A 329 -27.26 4.74 -30.30
N LEU A 330 -26.50 4.70 -31.40
CA LEU A 330 -25.04 4.75 -31.37
C LEU A 330 -24.51 6.08 -30.83
N ALA A 331 -25.15 7.20 -31.17
CA ALA A 331 -24.79 8.51 -30.63
C ALA A 331 -25.06 8.59 -29.11
N ILE A 332 -26.20 8.05 -28.66
CA ILE A 332 -26.58 8.03 -27.23
C ILE A 332 -25.58 7.19 -26.42
N THR A 333 -25.19 6.00 -26.89
CA THR A 333 -24.22 5.15 -26.17
C THR A 333 -22.84 5.81 -26.08
N GLN A 334 -22.39 6.47 -27.15
CA GLN A 334 -21.11 7.20 -27.16
C GLN A 334 -21.13 8.44 -26.26
N LEU A 335 -22.23 9.20 -26.22
CA LEU A 335 -22.38 10.38 -25.36
C LEU A 335 -22.55 10.02 -23.90
N SER A 336 -23.23 8.91 -23.60
CA SER A 336 -23.56 8.55 -22.23
C SER A 336 -22.44 7.78 -21.52
N GLY A 337 -21.54 7.13 -22.26
CA GLY A 337 -20.34 6.49 -21.70
C GLY A 337 -20.65 5.63 -20.48
N ASN A 338 -19.95 5.88 -19.37
CA ASN A 338 -20.14 5.16 -18.10
C ASN A 338 -21.25 5.76 -17.20
N SER A 339 -22.00 6.77 -17.68
CA SER A 339 -22.98 7.49 -16.87
C SER A 339 -24.36 6.82 -16.80
N ILE A 340 -24.57 5.69 -17.49
CA ILE A 340 -25.82 4.90 -17.41
C ILE A 340 -25.60 3.71 -16.48
N THR A 341 -25.91 3.88 -15.19
CA THR A 341 -26.02 2.77 -14.24
C THR A 341 -27.48 2.34 -14.09
N GLY A 342 -27.78 1.06 -14.30
CA GLY A 342 -29.11 0.47 -14.06
C GLY A 342 -29.63 -0.40 -15.21
N PRO A 343 -30.89 -0.86 -15.12
CA PRO A 343 -31.51 -1.77 -16.11
C PRO A 343 -31.61 -1.17 -17.53
N ALA A 344 -31.46 0.15 -17.68
CA ALA A 344 -31.37 0.82 -18.98
C ALA A 344 -30.09 0.46 -19.76
N CYS A 345 -28.98 0.14 -19.08
CA CYS A 345 -27.74 -0.32 -19.72
C CYS A 345 -27.94 -1.72 -20.37
N THR A 346 -28.64 -2.63 -19.68
CA THR A 346 -28.95 -3.96 -20.21
C THR A 346 -29.93 -3.96 -21.39
N THR A 347 -30.79 -2.93 -21.51
CA THR A 347 -31.72 -2.80 -22.65
C THR A 347 -31.10 -2.11 -23.87
N ILE A 348 -30.06 -1.29 -23.68
CA ILE A 348 -29.41 -0.52 -24.75
C ILE A 348 -28.18 -1.25 -25.33
N GLY A 349 -27.62 -2.22 -24.60
CA GLY A 349 -26.66 -3.19 -25.15
C GLY A 349 -25.50 -3.47 -24.20
N LYS A 350 -25.11 -4.75 -24.16
CA LYS A 350 -23.76 -5.16 -23.82
C LYS A 350 -22.95 -5.28 -25.09
#